data_AF-A0A957Z8S2-F1
#
_entry.id   AF-A0A957Z8S2-F1
#
_cell.length_a   1.000
_cell.length_b   1.000
_cell.length_c   1.000
_cell.angle_alpha   90.00
_cell.angle_beta   90.00
_cell.angle_gamma   90.00
#
_symmetry.space_group_name_H-M   'P 1'
#
loop_
_entity.id
_entity.type
_entity.pdbx_description
1 polymer ?
#
loop_
_entity_poly.entity_id
_entity_poly.type
_entity_poly.pdbx_seq_one_letter_code
_entity_poly.pdbx_strand_id
1 'polypeptide(L)'
;AYMQDQVYLAIFCFTLAGALLGFLWYNAYPAQLFMGDTGSLALGATLALVSIMTGQWLLLPMIGLVFAAETISVMLQVGYFKLTRRMYGEGRRLFKMSPLHHHFELLGWSEMQVKERFFIASVLAGMLGVALALI
;
A
#
# COMPACT_ATOMS: atom_id res chain seq x y z
N ALA A 1 19.20 6.71 -2.96
CA ALA A 1 19.86 6.95 -1.66
C ALA A 1 21.32 6.51 -1.68
N TYR A 2 21.66 5.22 -1.55
CA TYR A 2 23.08 4.78 -1.49
C TYR A 2 23.89 5.17 -2.74
N MET A 3 23.37 4.91 -3.94
CA MET A 3 24.02 5.32 -5.21
C MET A 3 24.10 6.85 -5.43
N GLN A 4 23.43 7.64 -4.59
CA GLN A 4 23.43 9.11 -4.65
C GLN A 4 24.24 9.70 -3.49
N ASP A 5 25.05 8.89 -2.81
CA ASP A 5 25.84 9.24 -1.63
C ASP A 5 25.01 9.82 -0.45
N GLN A 6 23.70 9.57 -0.44
CA GLN A 6 22.81 9.97 0.65
C GLN A 6 22.83 8.92 1.78
N VAL A 7 23.97 8.77 2.44
CA VAL A 7 24.23 7.70 3.43
C VAL A 7 23.24 7.72 4.60
N TYR A 8 22.96 8.90 5.17
CA TYR A 8 22.02 9.02 6.28
C TYR A 8 20.58 8.61 5.91
N LEU A 9 20.16 8.91 4.68
CA LEU A 9 18.84 8.50 4.19
C LEU A 9 18.78 6.99 4.01
N ALA A 10 19.84 6.37 3.49
CA ALA A 10 19.93 4.92 3.36
C ALA A 10 19.86 4.23 4.73
N ILE A 11 20.63 4.70 5.72
CA ILE A 11 20.59 4.19 7.10
C ILE A 11 19.18 4.31 7.68
N PHE A 12 18.55 5.49 7.54
CA PHE A 12 17.19 5.71 8.00
C PHE A 12 16.18 4.72 7.40
N CYS A 13 16.24 4.48 6.08
CA CYS A 13 15.38 3.49 5.42
C CYS A 13 15.61 2.07 5.95
N PHE A 14 16.86 1.67 6.19
CA PHE A 14 17.18 0.36 6.77
C PHE A 14 16.71 0.23 8.22
N THR A 15 16.88 1.27 9.04
CA THR A 15 16.35 1.30 10.41
C THR A 15 14.83 1.16 10.41
N LEU A 16 14.13 1.87 9.52
CA LEU A 16 12.69 1.77 9.39
C LEU A 16 12.24 0.37 8.96
N ALA A 17 12.93 -0.23 7.97
CA ALA A 17 12.64 -1.60 7.55
C ALA A 17 12.81 -2.60 8.70
N GLY A 18 13.88 -2.47 9.50
CA GLY A 18 14.09 -3.28 10.70
C GLY A 18 12.99 -3.10 11.75
N ALA A 19 12.56 -1.87 12.01
CA ALA A 19 11.45 -1.58 12.91
C ALA A 19 10.13 -2.19 12.43
N LEU A 20 9.86 -2.16 11.13
CA LEU A 20 8.68 -2.79 10.53
C LEU A 20 8.71 -4.31 10.61
N LEU A 21 9.88 -4.94 10.45
CA LEU A 21 10.03 -6.38 10.67
C LEU A 21 9.78 -6.75 12.13
N GLY A 22 10.28 -5.96 13.08
CA GLY A 22 9.99 -6.12 14.50
C GLY A 22 8.50 -5.93 14.82
N PHE A 23 7.85 -4.93 14.23
CA PHE A 23 6.41 -4.72 14.36
C PHE A 23 5.61 -5.90 13.76
N LEU A 24 5.99 -6.39 12.58
CA LEU A 24 5.33 -7.50 11.91
C LEU A 24 5.32 -8.76 12.77
N TRP A 25 6.36 -9.00 13.59
CA TRP A 25 6.39 -10.12 14.53
C TRP A 25 5.18 -10.15 15.47
N TYR A 26 4.74 -8.97 15.94
CA TYR A 26 3.59 -8.84 16.84
C TYR A 26 2.28 -8.55 16.10
N ASN A 27 2.35 -8.09 14.86
CA ASN A 27 1.18 -7.78 14.03
C ASN A 27 0.74 -8.94 13.14
N ALA A 28 1.60 -9.93 12.88
CA ALA A 28 1.24 -11.13 12.13
C ALA A 28 0.05 -11.84 12.78
N TYR A 29 -0.85 -12.37 11.95
CA TYR A 29 -2.09 -12.98 12.41
C TYR A 29 -1.82 -14.15 13.38
N PRO A 30 -2.51 -14.21 14.54
CA PRO A 30 -3.46 -13.22 15.06
C PRO A 30 -2.74 -11.99 15.68
N ALA A 31 -3.14 -10.79 15.25
CA ALA A 31 -2.44 -9.55 15.62
C ALA A 31 -2.57 -9.23 17.12
N GLN A 32 -1.44 -8.93 17.76
CA GLN A 32 -1.36 -8.47 19.15
C GLN A 32 -1.24 -6.95 19.23
N LEU A 33 -0.61 -6.34 18.22
CA LEU A 33 -0.45 -4.90 18.08
C LEU A 33 -1.05 -4.43 16.76
N PHE A 34 -1.81 -3.34 16.80
CA PHE A 34 -2.32 -2.65 15.62
C PHE A 34 -1.51 -1.41 15.34
N MET A 35 -1.26 -1.13 14.06
CA MET A 35 -0.42 -0.01 13.64
C MET A 35 -1.06 1.36 13.95
N GLY A 36 -2.38 1.43 13.84
CA GLY A 36 -3.16 2.66 14.01
C GLY A 36 -2.82 3.74 12.99
N ASP A 37 -3.50 4.88 13.12
CA ASP A 37 -3.29 6.04 12.24
C ASP A 37 -1.92 6.68 12.43
N THR A 38 -1.37 6.63 13.65
CA THR A 38 -0.03 7.13 13.96
C THR A 38 1.04 6.45 13.10
N GLY A 39 0.98 5.12 12.97
CA GLY A 39 1.93 4.38 12.14
C GLY A 39 1.64 4.51 10.65
N SER A 40 0.38 4.38 10.23
CA SER A 40 0.01 4.39 8.80
C SER A 40 0.29 5.71 8.12
N LEU A 41 -0.07 6.84 8.74
CA LEU A 41 0.18 8.16 8.18
C LEU A 41 1.67 8.49 8.18
N ALA A 42 2.40 8.14 9.26
CA ALA A 42 3.84 8.37 9.34
C ALA A 42 4.61 7.58 8.26
N LEU A 43 4.28 6.30 8.05
CA LEU A 43 4.94 5.48 7.03
C LEU A 43 4.63 5.95 5.61
N GLY A 44 3.36 6.31 5.34
CA GLY A 44 2.97 6.87 4.04
C GLY A 44 3.70 8.18 3.72
N ALA A 45 3.74 9.11 4.69
CA ALA A 45 4.46 10.37 4.55
C ALA A 45 5.97 10.15 4.38
N THR A 46 6.54 9.21 5.13
CA THR A 46 7.97 8.86 5.03
C THR A 46 8.31 8.29 3.66
N LEU A 47 7.51 7.37 3.14
CA LEU A 47 7.71 6.79 1.81
C LEU A 47 7.64 7.87 0.71
N ALA A 48 6.68 8.78 0.81
CA ALA A 48 6.56 9.91 -0.10
C ALA A 48 7.78 10.84 -0.02
N LEU A 49 8.21 11.21 1.17
CA LEU A 49 9.37 12.08 1.40
C LEU A 49 10.66 11.46 0.84
N VAL A 50 10.92 10.18 1.13
CA VAL A 50 12.09 9.45 0.60
C VAL A 50 12.10 9.45 -0.93
N SER A 51 10.94 9.25 -1.56
CA SER A 51 10.85 9.27 -3.03
C SER A 51 11.18 10.65 -3.62
N ILE A 52 10.77 11.74 -2.96
CA ILE A 52 11.05 13.10 -3.39
C ILE A 52 12.54 13.41 -3.20
N MET A 53 13.11 13.08 -2.03
CA MET A 53 14.54 13.31 -1.73
C MET A 53 15.48 12.54 -2.66
N THR A 54 15.05 11.40 -3.17
CA THR A 54 15.82 10.59 -4.13
C THR A 54 15.51 10.92 -5.59
N GLY A 55 14.52 11.79 -5.86
CA GLY A 55 14.06 12.13 -7.20
C GLY A 55 13.25 11.02 -7.90
N GLN A 56 12.89 9.95 -7.19
CA GLN A 56 12.22 8.75 -7.72
C GLN A 56 10.71 8.74 -7.50
N TRP A 57 10.08 9.91 -7.41
CA TRP A 57 8.65 10.05 -7.10
C TRP A 57 7.72 9.35 -8.11
N LEU A 58 8.12 9.23 -9.38
CA LEU A 58 7.38 8.50 -10.42
C LEU A 58 7.31 6.98 -10.18
N LEU A 59 8.22 6.43 -9.39
CA LEU A 59 8.22 5.00 -9.05
C LEU A 59 7.28 4.66 -7.90
N LEU A 60 6.75 5.64 -7.16
CA LEU A 60 5.85 5.41 -6.03
C LEU A 60 4.61 4.58 -6.38
N PRO A 61 3.87 4.85 -7.49
CA PRO A 61 2.72 4.02 -7.84
C PRO A 61 3.11 2.57 -8.18
N MET A 62 4.35 2.34 -8.64
CA MET A 62 4.84 1.00 -8.94
C MET A 62 5.27 0.28 -7.66
N ILE A 63 6.10 0.90 -6.82
CA ILE A 63 6.57 0.29 -5.56
C ILE A 63 5.41 0.12 -4.57
N GLY A 64 4.51 1.11 -4.52
CA GLY A 64 3.30 1.12 -3.71
C GLY A 64 2.07 0.58 -4.43
N LEU A 65 2.22 -0.35 -5.39
CA LEU A 65 1.13 -0.81 -6.25
C LEU A 65 -0.12 -1.22 -5.48
N VAL A 66 0.03 -1.97 -4.39
CA VAL A 66 -1.10 -2.40 -3.56
C VAL A 66 -1.75 -1.21 -2.84
N PHE A 67 -0.96 -0.28 -2.29
CA PHE A 67 -1.50 0.94 -1.65
C PHE A 67 -2.25 1.82 -2.66
N ALA A 68 -1.71 1.95 -3.86
CA ALA A 68 -2.34 2.68 -4.96
C ALA A 68 -3.64 2.00 -5.39
N ALA A 69 -3.64 0.67 -5.57
CA ALA A 69 -4.83 -0.09 -5.94
C ALA A 69 -5.95 0.06 -4.90
N GLU A 70 -5.63 -0.07 -3.62
CA GLU A 70 -6.58 0.11 -2.50
C GLU A 70 -7.22 1.51 -2.49
N THR A 71 -6.40 2.54 -2.70
CA THR A 71 -6.88 3.93 -2.76
C THR A 71 -7.75 4.16 -3.99
N ILE A 72 -7.32 3.68 -5.16
CA ILE A 72 -8.06 3.79 -6.42
C ILE A 72 -9.38 3.04 -6.33
N SER A 73 -9.44 1.87 -5.69
CA SER A 73 -10.69 1.13 -5.54
C SER A 73 -11.71 1.91 -4.73
N VAL A 74 -11.29 2.62 -3.67
CA VAL A 74 -12.16 3.49 -2.88
C VAL A 74 -12.65 4.67 -3.70
N MET A 75 -11.75 5.34 -4.43
CA MET A 75 -12.11 6.46 -5.30
C MET A 75 -13.13 6.04 -6.38
N LEU A 76 -12.89 4.91 -7.05
CA LEU A 76 -13.79 4.34 -8.05
C LEU A 76 -15.13 3.93 -7.44
N GLN A 77 -15.12 3.25 -6.30
CA GLN A 77 -16.35 2.81 -5.63
C GLN A 77 -17.22 4.01 -5.23
N VAL A 78 -16.64 5.03 -4.59
CA VAL A 78 -17.36 6.23 -4.15
C VAL A 78 -17.84 7.04 -5.36
N GLY A 79 -16.99 7.20 -6.38
CA GLY A 79 -17.33 7.89 -7.62
C GLY A 79 -18.49 7.23 -8.36
N TYR A 80 -18.41 5.90 -8.53
CA TYR A 80 -19.44 5.10 -9.19
C TYR A 80 -20.76 5.13 -8.42
N PHE A 81 -20.73 4.94 -7.10
CA PHE A 81 -21.94 4.98 -6.27
C PHE A 81 -22.66 6.34 -6.35
N LYS A 82 -21.90 7.44 -6.34
CA LYS A 82 -22.46 8.80 -6.51
C LYS A 82 -23.02 9.01 -7.91
N LEU A 83 -22.33 8.52 -8.95
CA LEU A 83 -22.76 8.67 -10.34
C LEU A 83 -24.06 7.90 -10.61
N THR A 84 -24.15 6.62 -10.23
CA THR A 84 -25.36 5.83 -10.50
C THR A 84 -26.56 6.33 -9.68
N ARG A 85 -26.33 6.83 -8.46
CA ARG A 85 -27.40 7.45 -7.66
C ARG A 85 -27.96 8.70 -8.33
N ARG A 86 -27.12 9.49 -9.02
CA ARG A 86 -27.57 10.65 -9.80
C ARG A 86 -28.29 10.24 -11.08
N MET A 87 -27.83 9.20 -11.78
CA MET A 87 -28.40 8.81 -13.08
C MET A 87 -29.65 7.94 -12.98
N TYR A 88 -29.71 7.05 -11.99
CA TYR A 88 -30.74 6.00 -11.89
C TYR A 88 -31.55 6.08 -10.59
N GLY A 89 -31.36 7.11 -9.76
CA GLY A 89 -32.00 7.25 -8.44
C GLY A 89 -31.42 6.34 -7.35
N GLU A 90 -30.70 5.27 -7.71
CA GLU A 90 -30.14 4.29 -6.79
C GLU A 90 -28.61 4.16 -6.90
N GLY A 91 -27.95 4.09 -5.75
CA GLY A 91 -26.51 3.87 -5.67
C GLY A 91 -26.17 2.41 -5.91
N ARG A 92 -25.38 2.12 -6.94
CA ARG A 92 -24.89 0.79 -7.27
C ARG A 92 -23.41 0.70 -6.88
N ARG A 93 -22.98 -0.49 -6.49
CA ARG A 93 -21.59 -0.76 -6.06
C ARG A 93 -20.81 -1.38 -7.22
N LEU A 94 -19.57 -0.94 -7.42
CA LEU A 94 -18.67 -1.50 -8.44
C LEU A 94 -18.01 -2.78 -7.91
N PHE A 95 -17.42 -2.70 -6.72
CA PHE A 95 -16.91 -3.83 -5.94
C PHE A 95 -17.92 -4.23 -4.87
N LYS A 96 -17.93 -5.51 -4.46
CA LYS A 96 -18.76 -6.00 -3.33
C LYS A 96 -18.61 -5.12 -2.08
N MET A 97 -17.36 -4.74 -1.78
CA MET A 97 -16.97 -3.77 -0.76
C MET A 97 -15.65 -3.12 -1.19
N SER A 98 -15.40 -1.90 -0.73
CA SER A 98 -14.10 -1.23 -0.86
C SER A 98 -13.63 -0.88 0.55
N PRO A 99 -12.33 -1.00 0.87
CA PRO A 99 -11.19 -1.22 -0.01
C PRO A 99 -11.08 -2.65 -0.61
N LEU A 100 -10.14 -2.87 -1.54
CA LEU A 100 -9.98 -4.09 -2.35
C LEU A 100 -9.82 -5.36 -1.52
N HIS A 101 -9.12 -5.34 -0.39
CA HIS A 101 -8.99 -6.53 0.46
C HIS A 101 -10.36 -7.07 0.91
N HIS A 102 -11.29 -6.22 1.35
CA HIS A 102 -12.66 -6.63 1.71
C HIS A 102 -13.46 -7.16 0.51
N HIS A 103 -13.17 -6.69 -0.70
CA HIS A 103 -13.77 -7.27 -1.90
C HIS A 103 -13.41 -8.76 -2.03
N PHE A 104 -12.13 -9.11 -1.82
CA PHE A 104 -11.66 -10.49 -1.89
C PHE A 104 -12.14 -11.35 -0.71
N GLU A 105 -12.26 -10.80 0.49
CA GLU A 105 -12.87 -11.49 1.63
C GLU A 105 -14.33 -11.87 1.34
N LEU A 106 -15.11 -10.95 0.76
CA LEU A 106 -16.49 -11.23 0.34
C LEU A 106 -16.61 -12.13 -0.90
N LEU A 107 -15.49 -12.44 -1.57
CA LEU A 107 -15.41 -13.49 -2.58
C LEU A 107 -15.09 -14.86 -1.96
N GLY A 108 -14.87 -14.94 -0.65
CA GLY A 108 -14.62 -16.17 0.10
C GLY A 108 -13.15 -16.44 0.43
N TRP A 109 -12.25 -15.47 0.21
CA TRP A 109 -10.85 -15.62 0.61
C TRP A 109 -10.72 -15.37 2.12
N SER A 110 -9.81 -16.09 2.78
CA SER A 110 -9.49 -15.79 4.18
C SER A 110 -8.61 -14.53 4.28
N GLU A 111 -8.68 -13.83 5.40
CA GLU A 111 -7.86 -12.64 5.68
C GLU A 111 -6.36 -12.95 5.48
N MET A 112 -5.90 -14.11 5.95
CA MET A 112 -4.53 -14.60 5.74
C MET A 112 -4.18 -14.76 4.25
N GLN A 113 -5.10 -15.33 3.45
CA GLN A 113 -4.89 -15.48 2.00
C GLN A 113 -4.78 -14.14 1.29
N VAL A 114 -5.62 -13.16 1.65
CA VAL A 114 -5.57 -11.81 1.07
C VAL A 114 -4.25 -11.14 1.42
N LYS A 115 -3.87 -11.15 2.70
CA LYS A 115 -2.62 -10.59 3.21
C LYS A 115 -1.40 -11.16 2.50
N GLU A 116 -1.29 -12.48 2.39
CA GLU A 116 -0.12 -13.11 1.74
C GLU A 116 -0.06 -12.84 0.23
N ARG A 117 -1.19 -12.87 -0.47
CA ARG A 117 -1.23 -12.57 -1.91
C ARG A 117 -0.86 -11.11 -2.19
N PHE A 118 -1.34 -10.18 -1.36
CA PHE A 118 -1.03 -8.76 -1.48
C PHE A 118 0.44 -8.51 -1.13
N PHE A 119 0.99 -9.24 -0.17
CA PHE A 119 2.42 -9.18 0.16
C PHE A 119 3.28 -9.66 -1.02
N ILE A 120 2.95 -10.81 -1.63
CA ILE A 120 3.65 -11.31 -2.82
C ILE A 120 3.60 -10.28 -3.96
N ALA A 121 2.41 -9.71 -4.24
CA ALA A 121 2.26 -8.67 -5.25
C ALA A 121 3.12 -7.42 -4.94
N SER A 122 3.16 -7.00 -3.68
CA SER A 122 3.98 -5.86 -3.23
C SER A 122 5.47 -6.13 -3.39
N VAL A 123 5.95 -7.33 -3.06
CA VAL A 123 7.36 -7.72 -3.23
C VAL A 123 7.74 -7.74 -4.71
N LEU A 124 6.90 -8.33 -5.57
CA LEU A 124 7.13 -8.34 -7.01
C LEU A 124 7.16 -6.92 -7.59
N ALA A 125 6.20 -6.07 -7.21
CA ALA A 125 6.14 -4.69 -7.66
C ALA A 125 7.32 -3.85 -7.15
N GLY A 126 7.76 -4.09 -5.92
CA GLY A 126 8.96 -3.49 -5.34
C GLY A 126 10.24 -3.90 -6.08
N MET A 127 10.41 -5.18 -6.39
CA MET A 127 11.56 -5.67 -7.18
C MET A 127 11.58 -5.04 -8.58
N LEU A 128 10.43 -4.96 -9.25
CA LEU A 128 10.31 -4.26 -10.53
C LEU A 128 10.62 -2.77 -10.41
N GLY A 129 10.15 -2.11 -9.35
CA GLY A 129 10.46 -0.71 -9.08
C GLY A 129 11.95 -0.46 -8.88
N VAL A 130 12.64 -1.35 -8.16
CA VAL A 130 14.12 -1.30 -8.02
C VAL A 130 14.79 -1.53 -9.37
N ALA A 131 14.37 -2.52 -10.14
CA ALA A 131 14.93 -2.78 -11.48
C ALA A 131 14.79 -1.56 -12.40
N LEU A 132 13.63 -0.91 -12.41
CA LEU A 132 13.39 0.33 -13.16
C LEU A 132 14.25 1.49 -12.67
N ALA A 133 14.53 1.58 -11.37
CA ALA A 133 15.37 2.63 -10.79
C ALA A 133 16.87 2.47 -11.12
N LEU A 134 17.29 1.26 -11.53
CA LEU A 134 18.69 0.94 -11.86
C LEU A 134 19.02 1.11 -13.34
N ILE A 135 18.00 1.28 -14.19
CA ILE A 135 18.13 1.55 -15.63
C ILE A 135 18.22 3.06 -15.84
#